data_AF-A0A256YV54-F1
#
_entry.id   AF-A0A256YV54-F1
#
_cell.length_a   1.000
_cell.length_b   1.000
_cell.length_c   1.000
_cell.angle_alpha   90.00
_cell.angle_beta   90.00
_cell.angle_gamma   90.00
#
_symmetry.space_group_name_H-M   'P 1'
#
loop_
_entity.id
_entity.type
_entity.pdbx_description
1 polymer ?
#
loop_
_entity_poly.entity_id
_entity_poly.type
_entity_poly.pdbx_seq_one_letter_code
_entity_poly.pdbx_strand_id
1 'polypeptide(L)'
;MKIMRITYIFVLIFTISIIHYQNPCNADENNFKGEDVWNIGAIPINPCYDISSSWDSFNKRFIIVGGADYFGLNPEHTRFILCTDGKDIEIIEKYDDPNFIGEQRYTDIAVCPINDYALITGINGSLWKLEDKNLTEIITVDDEFRKVIWEPDGKYALIGGSDQIWKYENGSLNKIKSGGHGFISASWSPNGDYLLFTYGGLCEIGYYDGSRVKILSLNNTDLKNYSMNYVSFSPISEIALIGAQNTMVYSGCQTLIRFNGTKFSVIDAVNEFPDTIIWNPNGSFALINAHNIPMIYQDGHLKGSCDLSFHFTILDWSPDVKIKIGIGGNDTMGYGIISWGNLSDYFYPDRDNDGYQDEIDLFPDDPTEWYDTDGDGYGDNSDAFPLDPTEWLDTDGDGYGDNSDAFPHQTEWSDTDRDGIGDNSDAFPADPAASIDKGEERHLDNWNLIVLIIFLLLILLTGKQIFGMRKRSKNA
;
A
#
# COMPACT_ATOMS: atom_id res chain seq x y z
N MET A 1 -8.26 -28.31 61.55
CA MET A 1 -9.02 -27.04 61.54
C MET A 1 -7.99 -25.91 61.57
N LYS A 2 -7.93 -25.04 60.55
CA LYS A 2 -8.51 -23.66 60.53
C LYS A 2 -7.95 -22.78 61.66
N ILE A 3 -7.49 -21.54 61.49
CA ILE A 3 -7.42 -20.58 60.34
C ILE A 3 -6.26 -19.58 60.66
N MET A 4 -5.68 -18.68 59.82
CA MET A 4 -6.15 -17.85 58.70
C MET A 4 -5.00 -17.52 57.69
N ARG A 5 -5.19 -16.51 56.83
CA ARG A 5 -4.18 -15.75 56.04
C ARG A 5 -4.11 -14.30 56.56
N ILE A 6 -3.00 -13.57 56.38
CA ILE A 6 -2.97 -12.17 55.86
C ILE A 6 -1.66 -11.99 55.07
N THR A 7 -1.75 -11.41 53.87
CA THR A 7 -0.61 -10.99 53.02
C THR A 7 -0.45 -9.47 53.15
N TYR A 8 0.79 -8.97 53.19
CA TYR A 8 1.08 -7.53 53.09
C TYR A 8 1.76 -7.21 51.76
N ILE A 9 1.21 -6.26 51.03
CA ILE A 9 1.85 -5.51 49.94
C ILE A 9 1.78 -4.05 50.36
N PHE A 10 2.90 -3.34 50.34
CA PHE A 10 2.95 -1.90 50.57
C PHE A 10 3.41 -1.21 49.28
N VAL A 11 2.62 -0.23 48.84
CA VAL A 11 2.89 0.60 47.66
C VAL A 11 3.81 1.75 48.06
N LEU A 12 4.83 2.04 47.26
CA LEU A 12 5.46 3.36 47.24
C LEU A 12 5.59 3.84 45.80
N ILE A 13 5.12 5.06 45.56
CA ILE A 13 5.03 5.68 44.23
C ILE A 13 6.36 6.36 43.92
N PHE A 14 6.87 6.15 42.71
CA PHE A 14 7.78 7.09 42.06
C PHE A 14 7.21 7.43 40.67
N THR A 15 6.95 8.71 40.45
CA THR A 15 6.49 9.24 39.17
C THR A 15 7.66 9.30 38.19
N ILE A 16 7.67 8.40 37.20
CA ILE A 16 8.41 8.60 35.95
C ILE A 16 7.44 9.24 34.97
N SER A 17 7.72 10.47 34.57
CA SER A 17 7.02 11.13 33.48
C SER A 17 7.49 10.50 32.17
N ILE A 18 6.76 9.49 31.70
CA ILE A 18 6.89 9.01 30.33
C ILE A 18 6.29 10.09 29.44
N ILE A 19 7.15 10.90 28.82
CA ILE A 19 6.77 11.65 27.63
C ILE A 19 6.41 10.59 26.59
N HIS A 20 5.13 10.43 26.31
CA HIS A 20 4.70 9.71 25.11
C HIS A 20 5.14 10.56 23.92
N TYR A 21 6.30 10.22 23.36
CA TYR A 21 6.49 10.42 21.94
C TYR A 21 5.66 9.33 21.28
N GLN A 22 4.45 9.68 20.81
CA GLN A 22 3.72 8.81 19.90
C GLN A 22 4.56 8.69 18.64
N ASN A 23 5.24 7.55 18.50
CA ASN A 23 5.88 7.18 17.27
C ASN A 23 4.75 6.69 16.35
N PRO A 24 4.48 7.31 15.19
CA PRO A 24 3.30 7.00 14.38
C PRO A 24 3.35 5.61 13.72
N CYS A 25 4.43 4.85 13.94
CA CYS A 25 4.69 3.55 13.33
C CYS A 25 4.64 2.38 14.32
N ASN A 26 3.81 2.46 15.37
CA ASN A 26 3.44 1.26 16.13
C ASN A 26 2.48 0.42 15.27
N ALA A 27 3.05 -0.38 14.37
CA ALA A 27 2.36 -1.56 13.86
C ALA A 27 2.19 -2.53 15.06
N ASP A 28 1.03 -2.46 15.72
CA ASP A 28 0.71 -3.36 16.82
C ASP A 28 0.88 -4.81 16.34
N GLU A 29 1.61 -5.63 17.11
CA GLU A 29 1.83 -7.06 16.83
C GLU A 29 0.52 -7.86 16.72
N ASN A 30 -0.61 -7.25 17.09
CA ASN A 30 -1.96 -7.79 17.05
C ASN A 30 -2.79 -7.36 15.82
N ASN A 31 -2.32 -6.42 15.00
CA ASN A 31 -3.03 -5.90 13.82
C ASN A 31 -2.85 -6.75 12.54
N PHE A 32 -2.15 -7.89 12.62
CA PHE A 32 -2.12 -8.91 11.56
C PHE A 32 -3.44 -9.69 11.48
N LYS A 33 -4.55 -8.99 11.21
CA LYS A 33 -5.91 -9.51 11.03
C LYS A 33 -6.56 -9.04 9.72
N GLY A 34 -5.79 -9.10 8.63
CA GLY A 34 -6.32 -9.12 7.27
C GLY A 34 -6.19 -10.53 6.69
N GLU A 35 -7.15 -10.96 5.86
CA GLU A 35 -7.14 -12.30 5.25
C GLU A 35 -6.03 -12.49 4.18
N ASP A 36 -5.26 -11.43 3.90
CA ASP A 36 -4.23 -11.36 2.85
C ASP A 36 -2.79 -11.61 3.32
N VAL A 37 -2.52 -11.70 4.63
CA VAL A 37 -1.21 -12.12 5.13
C VAL A 37 -1.16 -13.64 5.18
N TRP A 38 -0.83 -14.25 4.04
CA TRP A 38 -0.40 -15.64 4.01
C TRP A 38 0.95 -15.73 4.73
N ASN A 39 0.89 -16.02 6.04
CA ASN A 39 1.99 -16.57 6.80
C ASN A 39 2.28 -17.98 6.25
N ILE A 40 2.94 -18.03 5.10
CA ILE A 40 3.45 -19.28 4.52
C ILE A 40 4.56 -19.72 5.46
N GLY A 41 4.20 -20.65 6.36
CA GLY A 41 4.75 -20.72 7.71
C GLY A 41 6.27 -20.68 7.78
N ALA A 42 6.80 -19.92 8.74
CA ALA A 42 8.23 -19.70 8.95
C ALA A 42 9.02 -21.02 8.88
N ILE A 43 9.63 -21.28 7.72
CA ILE A 43 10.63 -22.32 7.57
C ILE A 43 11.87 -21.76 8.26
N PRO A 44 12.38 -22.35 9.36
CA PRO A 44 13.57 -21.84 10.03
C PRO A 44 14.82 -22.09 9.18
N ILE A 45 14.98 -21.27 8.14
CA ILE A 45 16.25 -21.07 7.47
C ILE A 45 17.17 -20.34 8.46
N ASN A 46 18.27 -21.01 8.81
CA ASN A 46 19.43 -20.38 9.44
C ASN A 46 19.91 -19.22 8.56
N PRO A 47 20.63 -18.20 9.09
CA PRO A 47 21.06 -17.04 8.31
C PRO A 47 21.90 -17.49 7.09
N CYS A 48 21.28 -17.49 5.92
CA CYS A 48 21.90 -17.79 4.65
C CYS A 48 22.29 -16.46 4.00
N TYR A 49 23.59 -16.13 4.00
CA TYR A 49 24.09 -14.95 3.30
C TYR A 49 24.01 -15.06 1.77
N ASP A 50 23.85 -16.28 1.25
CA ASP A 50 23.68 -16.57 -0.18
C ASP A 50 22.31 -17.24 -0.37
N ILE A 51 21.30 -16.42 -0.66
CA ILE A 51 20.01 -16.84 -1.20
C ILE A 51 19.80 -16.07 -2.51
N SER A 52 19.24 -16.70 -3.53
CA SER A 52 18.78 -16.06 -4.76
C SER A 52 17.42 -16.60 -5.19
N SER A 53 16.67 -15.82 -5.97
CA SER A 53 15.38 -16.22 -6.54
C SER A 53 15.24 -15.82 -8.00
N SER A 54 14.34 -16.49 -8.69
CA SER A 54 13.90 -16.11 -10.03
C SER A 54 12.44 -16.50 -10.24
N TRP A 55 11.65 -15.58 -10.80
CA TRP A 55 10.29 -15.85 -11.24
C TRP A 55 10.25 -16.78 -12.48
N ASP A 56 9.58 -17.91 -12.34
CA ASP A 56 9.23 -18.84 -13.41
C ASP A 56 7.87 -18.45 -14.01
N SER A 57 7.93 -17.75 -15.14
CA SER A 57 6.76 -17.22 -15.84
C SER A 57 5.93 -18.29 -16.57
N PHE A 58 6.48 -19.49 -16.79
CA PHE A 58 5.80 -20.62 -17.43
C PHE A 58 4.90 -21.33 -16.41
N ASN A 59 5.45 -21.66 -15.24
CA ASN A 59 4.75 -22.39 -14.18
C ASN A 59 4.12 -21.48 -13.12
N LYS A 60 4.25 -20.15 -13.25
CA LYS A 60 3.70 -19.11 -12.35
C LYS A 60 4.13 -19.30 -10.89
N ARG A 61 5.43 -19.51 -10.69
CA ARG A 61 6.04 -19.76 -9.37
C ARG A 61 7.34 -18.99 -9.20
N PHE A 62 7.77 -18.76 -7.97
CA PHE A 62 9.16 -18.39 -7.70
C PHE A 62 9.99 -19.65 -7.48
N ILE A 63 11.21 -19.66 -7.99
CA ILE A 63 12.23 -20.66 -7.63
C ILE A 63 13.30 -19.97 -6.80
N ILE A 64 13.52 -20.44 -5.58
CA ILE A 64 14.48 -19.88 -4.62
C ILE A 64 15.57 -20.94 -4.37
N VAL A 65 16.82 -20.52 -4.41
CA VAL A 65 18.00 -21.34 -4.05
C VAL A 65 18.73 -20.69 -2.89
N GLY A 66 19.25 -21.48 -1.95
CA GLY A 66 20.01 -20.93 -0.81
C GLY A 66 21.00 -21.90 -0.19
N GLY A 67 22.09 -21.34 0.36
CA GLY A 67 23.14 -22.07 1.07
C GLY A 67 23.33 -21.57 2.51
N ALA A 68 23.05 -22.44 3.48
CA ALA A 68 23.21 -22.16 4.91
C ALA A 68 24.66 -22.35 5.36
N ASP A 69 25.32 -21.24 5.70
CA ASP A 69 26.63 -21.20 6.36
C ASP A 69 26.73 -19.91 7.19
N TYR A 70 26.57 -19.97 8.52
CA TYR A 70 27.45 -19.36 9.54
C TYR A 70 26.99 -19.64 10.99
N PHE A 71 27.89 -19.39 11.95
CA PHE A 71 27.72 -19.56 13.41
C PHE A 71 27.58 -21.00 13.97
N GLY A 72 28.58 -21.85 13.73
CA GLY A 72 29.32 -22.63 14.76
C GLY A 72 28.60 -23.50 15.80
N LEU A 73 27.29 -23.63 15.76
CA LEU A 73 26.42 -24.31 16.71
C LEU A 73 25.35 -25.06 15.89
N ASN A 74 25.69 -26.31 15.56
CA ASN A 74 24.89 -27.31 14.84
C ASN A 74 24.99 -27.27 13.29
N PRO A 75 25.98 -27.96 12.70
CA PRO A 75 26.20 -28.03 11.25
C PRO A 75 25.40 -29.17 10.59
N GLU A 76 24.09 -28.99 10.44
CA GLU A 76 23.26 -29.80 9.56
C GLU A 76 23.06 -29.01 8.25
N HIS A 77 23.98 -29.17 7.29
CA HIS A 77 24.17 -28.28 6.12
C HIS A 77 23.05 -28.37 5.08
N THR A 78 21.86 -27.88 5.44
CA THR A 78 20.69 -28.00 4.56
C THR A 78 20.72 -26.95 3.45
N ARG A 79 20.76 -27.42 2.20
CA ARG A 79 20.51 -26.63 1.00
C ARG A 79 19.12 -26.94 0.47
N PHE A 80 18.41 -25.92 -0.01
CA PHE A 80 17.05 -26.05 -0.52
C PHE A 80 16.91 -25.42 -1.90
N ILE A 81 16.16 -26.09 -2.76
CA ILE A 81 15.47 -25.47 -3.89
C ILE A 81 13.99 -25.42 -3.51
N LEU A 82 13.45 -24.22 -3.30
CA LEU A 82 12.05 -24.00 -2.96
C LEU A 82 11.32 -23.49 -4.20
N CYS A 83 10.18 -24.11 -4.53
CA CYS A 83 9.23 -23.59 -5.52
C CYS A 83 7.98 -23.09 -4.79
N THR A 84 7.55 -21.86 -5.08
CA THR A 84 6.33 -21.29 -4.47
C THR A 84 5.38 -20.76 -5.54
N ASP A 85 4.13 -21.27 -5.57
CA ASP A 85 3.08 -20.83 -6.51
C ASP A 85 2.22 -19.67 -5.95
N GLY A 86 2.71 -19.04 -4.87
CA GLY A 86 2.01 -18.03 -4.10
C GLY A 86 1.07 -18.59 -3.01
N LYS A 87 0.92 -19.91 -2.88
CA LYS A 87 0.11 -20.53 -1.82
C LYS A 87 0.82 -21.68 -1.12
N ASP A 88 1.45 -22.57 -1.89
CA ASP A 88 2.18 -23.73 -1.39
C ASP A 88 3.70 -23.56 -1.58
N ILE A 89 4.49 -24.20 -0.71
CA ILE A 89 5.95 -24.34 -0.87
C ILE A 89 6.26 -25.80 -1.13
N GLU A 90 6.90 -26.06 -2.28
CA GLU A 90 7.48 -27.37 -2.59
C GLU A 90 9.01 -27.31 -2.45
N ILE A 91 9.56 -28.22 -1.63
CA ILE A 91 11.00 -28.45 -1.55
C ILE A 91 11.37 -29.47 -2.63
N ILE A 92 12.09 -29.04 -3.68
CA ILE A 92 12.52 -29.91 -4.78
C ILE A 92 13.68 -30.81 -4.34
N GLU A 93 14.65 -30.25 -3.62
CA GLU A 93 15.81 -30.98 -3.11
C GLU A 93 16.19 -30.48 -1.71
N LYS A 94 16.50 -31.43 -0.83
CA LYS A 94 17.02 -31.20 0.53
C LYS A 94 18.25 -32.08 0.72
N TYR A 95 19.42 -31.47 0.89
CA TYR A 95 20.65 -32.21 1.17
C TYR A 95 20.92 -32.24 2.68
N ASP A 96 20.67 -33.38 3.33
CA ASP A 96 21.04 -33.68 4.72
C ASP A 96 22.14 -34.76 4.73
N ASP A 97 23.40 -34.39 4.47
CA ASP A 97 24.53 -35.34 4.50
C ASP A 97 25.57 -34.96 5.55
N PRO A 98 25.60 -35.65 6.71
CA PRO A 98 26.58 -35.40 7.78
C PRO A 98 28.01 -35.84 7.43
N ASN A 99 28.26 -36.38 6.23
CA ASN A 99 29.60 -36.78 5.75
C ASN A 99 30.06 -35.99 4.51
N PHE A 100 29.34 -34.95 4.07
CA PHE A 100 29.67 -34.23 2.84
C PHE A 100 30.90 -33.33 3.01
N ILE A 101 32.04 -33.75 2.45
CA ILE A 101 33.34 -33.04 2.55
C ILE A 101 33.55 -32.11 1.34
N GLY A 102 32.55 -31.28 1.00
CA GLY A 102 32.59 -30.40 -0.18
C GLY A 102 31.69 -29.15 -0.10
N GLU A 103 32.18 -28.03 -0.63
CA GLU A 103 31.50 -26.73 -0.63
C GLU A 103 30.64 -26.53 -1.89
N GLN A 104 29.65 -27.41 -2.12
CA GLN A 104 28.69 -27.27 -3.23
C GLN A 104 27.60 -26.21 -2.91
N ARG A 105 28.03 -24.96 -2.67
CA ARG A 105 27.15 -23.82 -2.33
C ARG A 105 26.57 -23.21 -3.62
N TYR A 106 25.25 -23.24 -3.80
CA TYR A 106 24.59 -22.52 -4.89
C TYR A 106 24.59 -21.02 -4.60
N THR A 107 24.89 -20.21 -5.61
CA THR A 107 25.12 -18.75 -5.49
C THR A 107 24.04 -17.92 -6.15
N ASP A 108 23.47 -18.40 -7.27
CA ASP A 108 22.47 -17.65 -8.03
C ASP A 108 21.60 -18.57 -8.89
N ILE A 109 20.41 -18.09 -9.26
CA ILE A 109 19.47 -18.78 -10.16
C ILE A 109 18.88 -17.80 -11.18
N ALA A 110 18.69 -18.25 -12.42
CA ALA A 110 17.93 -17.51 -13.42
C ALA A 110 17.12 -18.44 -14.34
N VAL A 111 15.80 -18.25 -14.38
CA VAL A 111 14.88 -18.93 -15.32
C VAL A 111 15.12 -18.41 -16.74
N CYS A 112 15.19 -19.30 -17.72
CA CYS A 112 15.32 -18.96 -19.13
C CYS A 112 14.02 -18.31 -19.63
N PRO A 113 14.03 -17.12 -20.26
CA PRO A 113 12.79 -16.42 -20.60
C PRO A 113 12.03 -17.04 -21.80
N ILE A 114 12.64 -17.99 -22.52
CA ILE A 114 12.07 -18.62 -23.73
C ILE A 114 11.94 -20.15 -23.65
N ASN A 115 12.45 -20.79 -22.59
CA ASN A 115 12.38 -22.24 -22.38
C ASN A 115 12.07 -22.52 -20.90
N ASP A 116 11.32 -23.59 -20.62
CA ASP A 116 10.96 -23.96 -19.25
C ASP A 116 12.11 -24.70 -18.51
N TYR A 117 13.18 -23.96 -18.20
CA TYR A 117 14.25 -24.40 -17.30
C TYR A 117 14.96 -23.21 -16.66
N ALA A 118 15.61 -23.45 -15.52
CA ALA A 118 16.51 -22.50 -14.89
C ALA A 118 17.97 -22.97 -14.94
N LEU A 119 18.89 -22.00 -14.94
CA LEU A 119 20.31 -22.24 -14.65
C LEU A 119 20.58 -21.86 -13.20
N ILE A 120 21.39 -22.67 -12.53
CA ILE A 120 21.85 -22.43 -11.15
C ILE A 120 23.38 -22.48 -11.13
N THR A 121 24.01 -21.48 -10.52
CA THR A 121 25.47 -21.41 -10.36
C THR A 121 25.90 -21.86 -8.97
N GLY A 122 27.12 -22.38 -8.84
CA GLY A 122 27.76 -22.71 -7.57
C GLY A 122 29.14 -22.08 -7.39
N ILE A 123 29.49 -21.82 -6.13
CA ILE A 123 30.74 -21.12 -5.75
C ILE A 123 32.00 -21.85 -6.22
N ASN A 124 31.92 -23.17 -6.40
CA ASN A 124 32.99 -24.04 -6.89
C ASN A 124 33.07 -24.12 -8.43
N GLY A 125 32.47 -23.18 -9.15
CA GLY A 125 32.50 -23.13 -10.62
C GLY A 125 31.57 -24.13 -11.31
N SER A 126 30.59 -24.65 -10.58
CA SER A 126 29.60 -25.59 -11.11
C SER A 126 28.39 -24.85 -11.70
N LEU A 127 27.93 -25.30 -12.87
CA LEU A 127 26.72 -24.83 -13.54
C LEU A 127 25.74 -25.99 -13.66
N TRP A 128 24.51 -25.76 -13.21
CA TRP A 128 23.45 -26.75 -13.14
C TRP A 128 22.24 -26.31 -13.95
N LYS A 129 21.48 -27.27 -14.48
CA LYS A 129 20.18 -27.06 -15.11
C LYS A 129 19.10 -27.65 -14.23
N LEU A 130 18.07 -26.86 -13.92
CA LEU A 130 16.82 -27.30 -13.28
C LEU A 130 15.72 -27.34 -14.33
N GLU A 131 15.21 -28.53 -14.64
CA GLU A 131 14.15 -28.78 -15.65
C GLU A 131 13.24 -29.90 -15.13
N ASP A 132 11.92 -29.71 -15.17
CA ASP A 132 10.93 -30.68 -14.63
C ASP A 132 11.23 -31.16 -13.19
N LYS A 133 11.72 -30.25 -12.32
CA LYS A 133 12.21 -30.54 -10.94
C LYS A 133 13.46 -31.43 -10.86
N ASN A 134 14.05 -31.82 -11.98
CA ASN A 134 15.32 -32.54 -12.03
C ASN A 134 16.47 -31.54 -12.06
N LEU A 135 17.34 -31.59 -11.06
CA LEU A 135 18.59 -30.86 -11.06
C LEU A 135 19.68 -31.71 -11.71
N THR A 136 20.41 -31.13 -12.68
CA THR A 136 21.47 -31.83 -13.43
C THR A 136 22.70 -30.95 -13.57
N GLU A 137 23.88 -31.48 -13.23
CA GLU A 137 25.15 -30.79 -13.46
C GLU A 137 25.42 -30.71 -14.97
N ILE A 138 25.68 -29.51 -15.48
CA ILE A 138 26.10 -29.30 -16.87
C ILE A 138 27.62 -29.44 -16.97
N ILE A 139 28.34 -28.71 -16.11
CA ILE A 139 29.81 -28.61 -16.12
C ILE A 139 30.30 -27.97 -14.81
N THR A 140 31.48 -28.38 -14.35
CA THR A 140 32.27 -27.66 -13.34
C THR A 140 33.60 -27.19 -13.94
N VAL A 141 34.04 -25.98 -13.58
CA VAL A 141 35.27 -25.34 -14.07
C VAL A 141 36.13 -24.78 -12.93
N ASP A 142 37.39 -24.45 -13.25
CA ASP A 142 38.33 -23.80 -12.34
C ASP A 142 38.12 -22.26 -12.36
N ASP A 143 37.04 -21.81 -11.72
CA ASP A 143 36.62 -20.42 -11.43
C ASP A 143 35.50 -20.45 -10.38
N GLU A 144 35.11 -19.33 -9.77
CA GLU A 144 33.98 -19.25 -8.83
C GLU A 144 32.77 -18.59 -9.50
N PHE A 145 31.62 -19.27 -9.64
CA PHE A 145 30.43 -18.63 -10.22
C PHE A 145 29.60 -17.94 -9.16
N ARG A 146 29.31 -16.65 -9.39
CA ARG A 146 28.67 -15.75 -8.42
C ARG A 146 27.29 -15.26 -8.84
N LYS A 147 27.05 -15.15 -10.14
CA LYS A 147 25.82 -14.58 -10.72
C LYS A 147 25.53 -15.18 -12.08
N VAL A 148 24.26 -15.43 -12.40
CA VAL A 148 23.79 -15.84 -13.75
C VAL A 148 22.68 -14.90 -14.22
N ILE A 149 22.76 -14.47 -15.48
CA ILE A 149 21.75 -13.61 -16.09
C ILE A 149 21.51 -13.99 -17.55
N TRP A 150 20.25 -14.13 -17.93
CA TRP A 150 19.85 -14.35 -19.33
C TRP A 150 19.94 -13.05 -20.13
N GLU A 151 20.39 -13.13 -21.38
CA GLU A 151 20.10 -12.12 -22.40
C GLU A 151 18.57 -11.98 -22.56
N PRO A 152 18.00 -10.79 -22.80
CA PRO A 152 16.53 -10.62 -22.71
C PRO A 152 15.70 -11.48 -23.66
N ASP A 153 16.20 -11.78 -24.87
CA ASP A 153 15.52 -12.72 -25.79
C ASP A 153 15.84 -14.20 -25.45
N GLY A 154 16.58 -14.48 -24.38
CA GLY A 154 16.88 -15.82 -23.86
C GLY A 154 17.82 -16.67 -24.70
N LYS A 155 18.53 -16.09 -25.69
CA LYS A 155 19.38 -16.86 -26.62
C LYS A 155 20.62 -17.45 -25.93
N TYR A 156 21.10 -16.78 -24.90
CA TYR A 156 22.24 -17.19 -24.09
C TYR A 156 22.15 -16.62 -22.67
N ALA A 157 22.88 -17.23 -21.74
CA ALA A 157 23.13 -16.68 -20.41
C ALA A 157 24.59 -16.24 -20.27
N LEU A 158 24.80 -15.22 -19.44
CA LEU A 158 26.11 -14.81 -18.96
C LEU A 158 26.26 -15.21 -17.49
N ILE A 159 27.43 -15.75 -17.15
CA ILE A 159 27.80 -16.13 -15.79
C ILE A 159 28.99 -15.29 -15.35
N GLY A 160 28.85 -14.63 -14.21
CA GLY A 160 29.90 -13.88 -13.54
C GLY A 160 30.81 -14.83 -12.76
N GLY A 161 32.05 -14.94 -13.21
CA GLY A 161 33.14 -15.63 -12.49
C GLY A 161 33.81 -14.71 -11.46
N SER A 162 34.89 -15.19 -10.85
CA SER A 162 35.76 -14.38 -9.98
C SER A 162 36.77 -13.54 -10.76
N ASP A 163 37.24 -13.98 -11.94
CA ASP A 163 38.05 -13.15 -12.85
C ASP A 163 37.66 -13.25 -14.34
N GLN A 164 36.69 -14.10 -14.69
CA GLN A 164 36.16 -14.25 -16.05
C GLN A 164 34.67 -13.93 -16.14
N ILE A 165 34.22 -13.67 -17.36
CA ILE A 165 32.81 -13.76 -17.73
C ILE A 165 32.66 -14.97 -18.64
N TRP A 166 31.62 -15.78 -18.41
CA TRP A 166 31.34 -16.97 -19.21
C TRP A 166 30.02 -16.80 -19.95
N LYS A 167 29.92 -17.40 -21.14
CA LYS A 167 28.71 -17.45 -21.96
C LYS A 167 28.21 -18.89 -22.04
N TYR A 168 26.99 -19.13 -21.57
CA TYR A 168 26.26 -20.37 -21.81
C TYR A 168 25.34 -20.20 -23.01
N GLU A 169 25.56 -20.97 -24.07
CA GLU A 169 24.79 -20.90 -25.31
C GLU A 169 24.72 -22.30 -25.93
N ASN A 170 23.51 -22.76 -26.30
CA ASN A 170 23.29 -24.07 -26.93
C ASN A 170 23.95 -25.25 -26.21
N GLY A 171 23.84 -25.30 -24.87
CA GLY A 171 24.42 -26.37 -24.05
C GLY A 171 25.94 -26.29 -23.83
N SER A 172 26.62 -25.26 -24.37
CA SER A 172 28.07 -25.08 -24.26
C SER A 172 28.44 -23.86 -23.43
N LEU A 173 29.39 -24.01 -22.50
CA LEU A 173 29.91 -22.93 -21.67
C LEU A 173 31.29 -22.48 -22.19
N ASN A 174 31.46 -21.19 -22.49
CA ASN A 174 32.67 -20.64 -23.08
C ASN A 174 33.15 -19.37 -22.34
N LYS A 175 34.46 -19.20 -22.14
CA LYS A 175 35.04 -17.96 -21.60
C LYS A 175 34.91 -16.80 -22.60
N ILE A 176 34.36 -15.67 -22.16
CA ILE A 176 34.46 -14.38 -22.86
C ILE A 176 35.79 -13.73 -22.47
N LYS A 177 36.44 -13.03 -23.42
CA LYS A 177 37.62 -12.23 -23.13
C LYS A 177 37.24 -10.95 -22.36
N SER A 178 37.08 -11.06 -21.04
CA SER A 178 36.76 -9.94 -20.15
C SER A 178 37.97 -9.08 -19.80
N GLY A 179 39.16 -9.67 -19.75
CA GLY A 179 40.42 -8.99 -19.39
C GLY A 179 40.90 -9.24 -17.96
N GLY A 180 40.33 -10.22 -17.24
CA GLY A 180 40.57 -10.44 -15.81
C GLY A 180 39.50 -9.79 -14.92
N HIS A 181 38.33 -9.52 -15.50
CA HIS A 181 37.16 -8.97 -14.80
C HIS A 181 36.03 -10.02 -14.83
N GLY A 182 35.50 -10.37 -13.65
CA GLY A 182 34.23 -11.09 -13.51
C GLY A 182 33.07 -10.12 -13.29
N PHE A 183 31.98 -10.59 -12.69
CA PHE A 183 30.97 -9.71 -12.09
C PHE A 183 30.25 -10.35 -10.89
N ILE A 184 29.81 -9.49 -9.96
CA ILE A 184 29.07 -9.88 -8.76
C ILE A 184 27.58 -9.54 -8.86
N SER A 185 27.22 -8.50 -9.60
CA SER A 185 25.86 -8.18 -9.99
C SER A 185 25.85 -7.61 -11.41
N ALA A 186 24.77 -7.85 -12.14
CA ALA A 186 24.62 -7.40 -13.51
C ALA A 186 23.15 -7.22 -13.87
N SER A 187 22.87 -6.29 -14.78
CA SER A 187 21.52 -6.00 -15.27
C SER A 187 21.58 -5.55 -16.72
N TRP A 188 20.68 -6.06 -17.56
CA TRP A 188 20.57 -5.64 -18.96
C TRP A 188 19.83 -4.31 -19.08
N SER A 189 20.27 -3.46 -20.00
CA SER A 189 19.50 -2.31 -20.49
C SER A 189 18.10 -2.77 -20.95
N PRO A 190 17.05 -1.93 -20.84
CA PRO A 190 15.69 -2.30 -21.23
C PRO A 190 15.59 -2.85 -22.66
N ASN A 191 16.43 -2.32 -23.56
CA ASN A 191 16.42 -2.65 -24.98
C ASN A 191 17.19 -3.96 -25.30
N GLY A 192 17.87 -4.56 -24.32
CA GLY A 192 18.81 -5.67 -24.53
C GLY A 192 20.13 -5.32 -25.23
N ASP A 193 20.34 -4.06 -25.62
CA ASP A 193 21.54 -3.59 -26.34
C ASP A 193 22.84 -3.81 -25.55
N TYR A 194 22.79 -3.76 -24.21
CA TYR A 194 23.98 -3.92 -23.38
C TYR A 194 23.73 -4.39 -21.94
N LEU A 195 24.71 -5.07 -21.37
CA LEU A 195 24.77 -5.39 -19.94
C LEU A 195 25.55 -4.33 -19.18
N LEU A 196 25.03 -3.87 -18.04
CA LEU A 196 25.76 -3.09 -17.04
C LEU A 196 26.07 -4.00 -15.85
N PHE A 197 27.33 -4.06 -15.40
CA PHE A 197 27.74 -4.97 -14.32
C PHE A 197 28.72 -4.35 -13.32
N THR A 198 28.73 -4.87 -12.10
CA THR A 198 29.63 -4.49 -10.99
C THR A 198 30.68 -5.58 -10.75
N TYR A 199 31.88 -5.19 -10.34
CA TYR A 199 32.99 -6.11 -10.01
C TYR A 199 33.67 -5.72 -8.69
N GLY A 200 34.28 -6.70 -8.03
CA GLY A 200 34.62 -6.63 -6.60
C GLY A 200 35.79 -5.68 -6.25
N GLY A 201 35.59 -4.90 -5.18
CA GLY A 201 36.66 -4.19 -4.45
C GLY A 201 37.14 -2.87 -5.05
N LEU A 202 36.97 -2.65 -6.35
CA LEU A 202 37.20 -1.35 -7.00
C LEU A 202 36.06 -1.02 -7.95
N CYS A 203 35.75 0.28 -8.04
CA CYS A 203 34.59 0.79 -8.77
C CYS A 203 34.68 0.45 -10.26
N GLU A 204 34.17 -0.71 -10.68
CA GLU A 204 34.17 -1.16 -12.07
C GLU A 204 32.75 -1.40 -12.58
N ILE A 205 32.30 -0.45 -13.40
CA ILE A 205 31.07 -0.57 -14.18
C ILE A 205 31.46 -1.08 -15.55
N GLY A 206 31.19 -2.35 -15.83
CA GLY A 206 31.41 -2.94 -17.14
C GLY A 206 30.22 -2.78 -18.07
N TYR A 207 30.52 -2.73 -19.37
CA TYR A 207 29.58 -2.71 -20.48
C TYR A 207 29.90 -3.88 -21.42
N TYR A 208 28.90 -4.65 -21.83
CA TYR A 208 29.03 -5.74 -22.81
C TYR A 208 28.04 -5.57 -23.96
N ASP A 209 28.54 -5.53 -25.21
CA ASP A 209 27.78 -5.32 -26.47
C ASP A 209 27.50 -6.62 -27.25
N GLY A 210 27.56 -7.79 -26.61
CA GLY A 210 27.53 -9.08 -27.31
C GLY A 210 28.88 -9.49 -27.94
N SER A 211 29.87 -8.59 -28.01
CA SER A 211 31.18 -8.86 -28.64
C SER A 211 32.38 -8.60 -27.72
N ARG A 212 32.33 -7.57 -26.87
CA ARG A 212 33.46 -7.04 -26.11
C ARG A 212 33.00 -6.52 -24.76
N VAL A 213 33.87 -6.70 -23.76
CA VAL A 213 33.75 -6.08 -22.44
C VAL A 213 34.51 -4.75 -22.45
N LYS A 214 33.89 -3.70 -21.90
CA LYS A 214 34.49 -2.36 -21.74
C LYS A 214 34.19 -1.84 -20.33
N ILE A 215 35.22 -1.50 -19.57
CA ILE A 215 35.04 -0.87 -18.25
C ILE A 215 34.86 0.65 -18.42
N LEU A 216 33.75 1.19 -17.91
CA LEU A 216 33.31 2.59 -18.06
C LEU A 216 33.89 3.50 -16.96
N SER A 217 33.95 3.00 -15.73
CA SER A 217 34.28 3.75 -14.52
C SER A 217 35.75 4.17 -14.39
N LEU A 218 36.69 3.47 -15.03
CA LEU A 218 38.13 3.78 -15.02
C LEU A 218 38.45 5.22 -15.47
N ASN A 219 37.53 5.89 -16.15
CA ASN A 219 37.65 7.28 -16.60
C ASN A 219 36.76 8.27 -15.84
N ASN A 220 35.98 7.83 -14.84
CA ASN A 220 35.08 8.70 -14.09
C ASN A 220 35.69 9.08 -12.72
N THR A 221 36.16 10.32 -12.62
CA THR A 221 36.80 10.86 -11.40
C THR A 221 35.91 10.87 -10.18
N ASP A 222 34.60 10.90 -10.39
CA ASP A 222 33.60 11.13 -9.35
C ASP A 222 33.17 9.80 -8.72
N LEU A 223 33.41 8.68 -9.42
CA LEU A 223 33.09 7.32 -8.96
C LEU A 223 34.29 6.57 -8.37
N LYS A 224 35.53 6.99 -8.63
CA LYS A 224 36.76 6.27 -8.25
C LYS A 224 36.89 5.88 -6.76
N ASN A 225 36.12 6.53 -5.88
CA ASN A 225 36.14 6.35 -4.42
C ASN A 225 34.92 5.55 -3.91
N TYR A 226 34.18 4.87 -4.79
CA TYR A 226 33.07 4.02 -4.40
C TYR A 226 33.41 2.53 -4.60
N SER A 227 32.80 1.66 -3.81
CA SER A 227 32.65 0.23 -4.09
C SER A 227 31.19 0.00 -4.45
N MET A 228 30.89 -0.75 -5.51
CA MET A 228 29.52 -0.97 -5.98
C MET A 228 29.22 -2.46 -5.98
N ASN A 229 28.05 -2.82 -5.47
CA ASN A 229 27.75 -4.22 -5.15
C ASN A 229 26.58 -4.72 -6.01
N TYR A 230 25.48 -3.96 -6.05
CA TYR A 230 24.30 -4.29 -6.83
C TYR A 230 24.03 -3.28 -7.96
N VAL A 231 23.48 -3.73 -9.08
CA VAL A 231 23.04 -2.89 -10.20
C VAL A 231 21.72 -3.41 -10.76
N SER A 232 20.78 -2.50 -11.05
CA SER A 232 19.43 -2.86 -11.52
C SER A 232 18.84 -1.78 -12.43
N PHE A 233 18.56 -2.13 -13.68
CA PHE A 233 17.84 -1.28 -14.64
C PHE A 233 16.33 -1.26 -14.39
N SER A 234 15.74 -0.10 -14.63
CA SER A 234 14.30 0.04 -14.82
C SER A 234 13.87 -0.78 -16.05
N PRO A 235 12.79 -1.58 -15.99
CA PRO A 235 12.36 -2.40 -17.13
C PRO A 235 11.83 -1.57 -18.31
N ILE A 236 11.58 -0.27 -18.12
CA ILE A 236 11.00 0.62 -19.14
C ILE A 236 11.89 1.83 -19.51
N SER A 237 13.04 2.01 -18.87
CA SER A 237 13.86 3.22 -19.07
C SER A 237 15.35 2.99 -18.88
N GLU A 238 16.19 3.80 -19.55
CA GLU A 238 17.66 3.81 -19.44
C GLU A 238 18.17 4.27 -18.05
N ILE A 239 17.33 4.22 -17.02
CA ILE A 239 17.70 4.47 -15.63
C ILE A 239 18.14 3.15 -15.00
N ALA A 240 19.39 3.10 -14.54
CA ALA A 240 19.81 2.06 -13.59
C ALA A 240 20.08 2.67 -12.22
N LEU A 241 19.82 1.89 -11.19
CA LEU A 241 20.21 2.18 -9.81
C LEU A 241 21.34 1.23 -9.41
N ILE A 242 22.31 1.77 -8.69
CA ILE A 242 23.53 1.06 -8.29
C ILE A 242 23.75 1.30 -6.80
N GLY A 243 23.83 0.21 -6.03
CA GLY A 243 24.12 0.25 -4.60
C GLY A 243 25.61 0.40 -4.37
N ALA A 244 26.03 1.45 -3.64
CA ALA A 244 27.43 1.83 -3.51
C ALA A 244 27.84 2.27 -2.11
N GLN A 245 29.13 2.17 -1.79
CA GLN A 245 29.74 2.58 -0.52
C GLN A 245 30.96 3.46 -0.78
N ASN A 246 31.07 4.62 -0.11
CA ASN A 246 32.25 5.49 -0.24
C ASN A 246 33.45 4.95 0.57
N THR A 247 34.53 4.56 -0.13
CA THR A 247 35.72 3.91 0.44
C THR A 247 36.71 4.88 1.08
N MET A 248 36.53 6.20 0.94
CA MET A 248 37.38 7.22 1.58
C MET A 248 36.94 7.57 3.00
N VAL A 249 35.75 7.16 3.43
CA VAL A 249 35.19 7.47 4.75
C VAL A 249 35.32 6.22 5.63
N TYR A 250 35.94 6.37 6.81
CA TYR A 250 36.26 5.24 7.71
C TYR A 250 35.03 4.52 8.30
N SER A 251 33.85 5.13 8.15
CA SER A 251 32.52 4.57 8.41
C SER A 251 31.69 4.69 7.12
N GLY A 252 32.18 4.04 6.06
CA GLY A 252 31.86 4.33 4.66
C GLY A 252 30.38 4.56 4.38
N CYS A 253 29.99 5.83 4.19
CA CYS A 253 28.61 6.21 3.89
C CYS A 253 28.14 5.45 2.65
N GLN A 254 27.07 4.67 2.80
CA GLN A 254 26.42 4.02 1.69
C GLN A 254 25.58 5.04 0.90
N THR A 255 25.34 4.77 -0.36
CA THR A 255 24.64 5.68 -1.26
C THR A 255 24.03 4.93 -2.44
N LEU A 256 23.03 5.56 -3.05
CA LEU A 256 22.43 5.12 -4.30
C LEU A 256 22.98 5.96 -5.46
N ILE A 257 23.58 5.31 -6.45
CA ILE A 257 24.05 5.97 -7.67
C ILE A 257 23.04 5.69 -8.78
N ARG A 258 22.57 6.76 -9.43
CA ARG A 258 21.75 6.70 -10.63
C ARG A 258 22.62 6.74 -11.88
N PHE A 259 22.37 5.84 -12.81
CA PHE A 259 22.78 5.94 -14.21
C PHE A 259 21.58 6.37 -15.06
N ASN A 260 21.82 7.08 -16.17
CA ASN A 260 20.77 7.54 -17.10
C ASN A 260 21.08 7.27 -18.58
N GLY A 261 21.79 6.18 -18.86
CA GLY A 261 22.32 5.84 -20.19
C GLY A 261 23.60 6.60 -20.60
N THR A 262 23.92 7.75 -19.96
CA THR A 262 25.09 8.56 -20.34
C THR A 262 25.94 9.07 -19.18
N LYS A 263 25.35 9.29 -18.00
CA LYS A 263 25.98 9.87 -16.83
C LYS A 263 25.60 9.12 -15.57
N PHE A 264 26.49 9.20 -14.58
CA PHE A 264 26.25 8.75 -13.22
C PHE A 264 26.04 9.97 -12.32
N SER A 265 25.10 9.88 -11.39
CA SER A 265 24.83 10.89 -10.37
C SER A 265 24.49 10.21 -9.06
N VAL A 266 25.16 10.61 -7.98
CA VAL A 266 24.76 10.24 -6.62
C VAL A 266 23.37 10.83 -6.34
N ILE A 267 22.45 10.03 -5.80
CA ILE A 267 21.11 10.49 -5.38
C ILE A 267 21.22 11.03 -3.96
N ASP A 268 21.31 10.13 -2.97
CA ASP A 268 21.34 10.46 -1.55
C ASP A 268 22.24 9.49 -0.77
N ALA A 269 22.67 9.91 0.40
CA ALA A 269 23.31 9.02 1.37
C ALA A 269 22.23 8.15 2.02
N VAL A 270 22.47 6.84 2.10
CA VAL A 270 21.64 5.89 2.84
C VAL A 270 22.41 5.44 4.09
N ASN A 271 21.68 5.20 5.18
CA ASN A 271 22.28 4.86 6.47
C ASN A 271 22.73 3.39 6.57
N GLU A 272 22.26 2.55 5.65
CA GLU A 272 22.53 1.11 5.61
C GLU A 272 22.85 0.65 4.17
N PHE A 273 23.35 -0.58 4.01
CA PHE A 273 23.93 -1.04 2.76
C PHE A 273 22.85 -1.48 1.75
N PRO A 274 22.74 -0.85 0.56
CA PRO A 274 21.76 -1.25 -0.45
C PRO A 274 22.19 -2.57 -1.12
N ASP A 275 21.76 -3.69 -0.56
CA ASP A 275 22.13 -5.04 -0.98
C ASP A 275 21.37 -5.51 -2.22
N THR A 276 20.08 -5.18 -2.31
CA THR A 276 19.22 -5.54 -3.45
C THR A 276 18.42 -4.33 -3.91
N ILE A 277 18.27 -4.19 -5.23
CA ILE A 277 17.50 -3.11 -5.85
C ILE A 277 16.64 -3.71 -6.94
N ILE A 278 15.31 -3.59 -6.83
CA ILE A 278 14.40 -4.24 -7.75
C ILE A 278 13.25 -3.32 -8.13
N TRP A 279 13.14 -3.08 -9.42
CA TRP A 279 12.08 -2.29 -10.03
C TRP A 279 10.78 -3.08 -10.08
N ASN A 280 9.66 -2.40 -9.87
CA ASN A 280 8.37 -2.98 -10.19
C ASN A 280 8.24 -3.22 -11.72
N PRO A 281 7.38 -4.14 -12.19
CA PRO A 281 7.36 -4.52 -13.61
C PRO A 281 7.05 -3.39 -14.62
N ASN A 282 6.35 -2.34 -14.19
CA ASN A 282 6.08 -1.15 -15.02
C ASN A 282 7.15 -0.05 -14.86
N GLY A 283 8.15 -0.24 -13.99
CA GLY A 283 9.27 0.64 -13.70
C GLY A 283 8.92 2.02 -13.12
N SER A 284 7.71 2.22 -12.56
CA SER A 284 7.33 3.46 -11.88
C SER A 284 8.04 3.66 -10.53
N PHE A 285 8.49 2.59 -9.88
CA PHE A 285 9.31 2.67 -8.67
C PHE A 285 10.28 1.49 -8.54
N ALA A 286 11.30 1.66 -7.70
CA ALA A 286 12.17 0.57 -7.26
C ALA A 286 12.12 0.41 -5.75
N LEU A 287 12.12 -0.84 -5.30
CA LEU A 287 12.38 -1.20 -3.90
C LEU A 287 13.87 -1.41 -3.72
N ILE A 288 14.41 -0.84 -2.65
CA ILE A 288 15.81 -0.94 -2.27
C ILE A 288 15.84 -1.51 -0.87
N ASN A 289 16.49 -2.65 -0.69
CA ASN A 289 16.70 -3.22 0.63
C ASN A 289 18.00 -2.67 1.23
N ALA A 290 17.91 -1.98 2.36
CA ALA A 290 19.05 -1.49 3.11
C ALA A 290 19.02 -2.01 4.56
N HIS A 291 19.33 -3.31 4.71
CA HIS A 291 19.28 -4.07 5.95
C HIS A 291 17.93 -3.98 6.70
N ASN A 292 17.76 -2.97 7.57
CA ASN A 292 16.59 -2.75 8.45
C ASN A 292 15.55 -1.77 7.88
N ILE A 293 15.92 -0.98 6.86
CA ILE A 293 15.06 0.07 6.31
C ILE A 293 14.89 -0.20 4.81
N PRO A 294 13.77 -0.78 4.35
CA PRO A 294 13.46 -0.76 2.93
C PRO A 294 13.22 0.69 2.50
N MET A 295 13.56 1.00 1.25
CA MET A 295 13.41 2.34 0.70
C MET A 295 12.75 2.26 -0.66
N ILE A 296 11.91 3.24 -0.97
CA ILE A 296 11.29 3.38 -2.29
C ILE A 296 12.04 4.46 -3.05
N TYR A 297 12.55 4.14 -4.23
CA TYR A 297 12.93 5.13 -5.23
C TYR A 297 11.78 5.37 -6.20
N GLN A 298 11.25 6.59 -6.23
CA GLN A 298 10.14 7.01 -7.09
C GLN A 298 10.35 8.46 -7.54
N ASP A 299 10.03 8.77 -8.80
CA ASP A 299 10.08 10.11 -9.38
C ASP A 299 11.42 10.89 -9.21
N GLY A 300 12.53 10.15 -9.10
CA GLY A 300 13.86 10.74 -8.91
C GLY A 300 14.31 10.89 -7.45
N HIS A 301 13.43 10.61 -6.50
CA HIS A 301 13.64 10.80 -5.07
C HIS A 301 13.63 9.47 -4.32
N LEU A 302 14.32 9.46 -3.18
CA LEU A 302 14.33 8.35 -2.24
C LEU A 302 13.37 8.66 -1.08
N LYS A 303 12.38 7.80 -0.86
CA LYS A 303 11.47 7.82 0.29
C LYS A 303 11.87 6.70 1.25
N GLY A 304 12.11 7.04 2.51
CA GLY A 304 12.39 6.05 3.55
C GLY A 304 11.11 5.39 4.05
N SER A 305 11.19 4.09 4.37
CA SER A 305 10.17 3.40 5.16
C SER A 305 10.30 3.75 6.65
N CYS A 306 9.27 3.39 7.42
CA CYS A 306 9.45 3.11 8.84
C CYS A 306 10.47 1.96 9.06
N ASP A 307 11.13 1.99 10.21
CA ASP A 307 12.16 1.02 10.63
C ASP A 307 11.52 -0.36 10.82
N LEU A 308 11.96 -1.36 10.05
CA LEU A 308 11.43 -2.72 10.14
C LEU A 308 12.29 -3.55 11.08
N SER A 309 11.63 -4.20 12.05
CA SER A 309 12.28 -5.10 13.03
C SER A 309 12.84 -6.41 12.44
N PHE A 310 12.92 -6.50 11.11
CA PHE A 310 13.25 -7.69 10.32
C PHE A 310 14.11 -7.30 9.11
N HIS A 311 15.22 -8.01 8.89
CA HIS A 311 16.05 -7.84 7.70
C HIS A 311 15.42 -8.55 6.51
N PHE A 312 15.40 -7.95 5.32
CA PHE A 312 15.14 -8.69 4.07
C PHE A 312 16.46 -9.15 3.44
N THR A 313 16.42 -10.28 2.75
CA THR A 313 17.55 -10.88 2.01
C THR A 313 17.24 -10.92 0.51
N ILE A 314 15.98 -11.18 0.15
CA ILE A 314 15.48 -11.20 -1.22
C ILE A 314 14.22 -10.35 -1.33
N LEU A 315 14.13 -9.66 -2.46
CA LEU A 315 12.88 -9.19 -3.05
C LEU A 315 12.74 -9.87 -4.42
N ASP A 316 11.53 -10.10 -4.92
CA ASP A 316 11.28 -10.56 -6.30
C ASP A 316 9.83 -10.23 -6.70
N TRP A 317 9.53 -10.13 -8.00
CA TRP A 317 8.23 -9.73 -8.52
C TRP A 317 7.59 -10.79 -9.42
N SER A 318 6.31 -11.07 -9.16
CA SER A 318 5.45 -11.68 -10.16
C SER A 318 4.74 -10.59 -10.98
N PRO A 319 4.86 -10.57 -12.31
CA PRO A 319 4.09 -9.66 -13.17
C PRO A 319 2.58 -9.90 -13.10
N ASP A 320 2.17 -11.14 -12.81
CA ASP A 320 0.77 -11.59 -12.90
C ASP A 320 0.06 -11.64 -11.53
N VAL A 321 0.79 -11.92 -10.44
CA VAL A 321 0.19 -12.32 -9.16
C VAL A 321 0.24 -11.20 -8.09
N LYS A 322 0.80 -10.01 -8.39
CA LYS A 322 1.05 -8.88 -7.44
C LYS A 322 1.96 -9.20 -6.23
N ILE A 323 2.29 -10.47 -5.99
CA ILE A 323 3.15 -10.92 -4.91
C ILE A 323 4.53 -10.29 -5.04
N LYS A 324 4.97 -9.63 -3.97
CA LYS A 324 6.40 -9.46 -3.67
C LYS A 324 6.74 -10.47 -2.60
N ILE A 325 7.75 -11.30 -2.85
CA ILE A 325 8.35 -12.13 -1.81
C ILE A 325 9.43 -11.32 -1.13
N GLY A 326 9.23 -10.98 0.15
CA GLY A 326 10.31 -10.62 1.06
C GLY A 326 10.74 -11.85 1.84
N ILE A 327 11.93 -12.39 1.58
CA ILE A 327 12.52 -13.39 2.48
C ILE A 327 13.30 -12.63 3.53
N GLY A 328 12.96 -12.78 4.80
CA GLY A 328 13.55 -11.95 5.85
C GLY A 328 13.39 -12.48 7.27
N GLY A 329 14.26 -12.04 8.17
CA GLY A 329 14.35 -12.60 9.52
C GLY A 329 15.06 -11.72 10.55
N ASN A 330 14.96 -12.16 11.79
CA ASN A 330 15.68 -11.64 12.94
C ASN A 330 16.47 -12.80 13.57
N ASP A 331 17.68 -12.54 14.07
CA ASP A 331 18.58 -13.51 14.73
C ASP A 331 17.91 -14.33 15.85
N THR A 332 16.77 -13.85 16.38
CA THR A 332 16.00 -14.49 17.46
C THR A 332 14.72 -15.21 17.04
N MET A 333 14.20 -14.98 15.82
CA MET A 333 12.89 -15.52 15.37
C MET A 333 12.98 -16.45 14.16
N GLY A 334 14.13 -16.50 13.48
CA GLY A 334 14.28 -17.20 12.21
C GLY A 334 13.83 -16.33 11.02
N TYR A 335 14.13 -16.81 9.81
CA TYR A 335 13.78 -16.14 8.56
C TYR A 335 12.49 -16.76 7.99
N GLY A 336 11.61 -15.95 7.41
CA GLY A 336 10.33 -16.36 6.83
C GLY A 336 10.13 -15.83 5.41
N ILE A 337 9.22 -16.46 4.67
CA ILE A 337 8.74 -15.97 3.36
C ILE A 337 7.51 -15.12 3.63
N ILE A 338 7.64 -13.81 3.43
CA ILE A 338 6.55 -12.83 3.55
C ILE A 338 6.06 -12.51 2.14
N SER A 339 4.85 -12.95 1.79
CA SER A 339 4.14 -12.44 0.63
C SER A 339 3.38 -11.17 1.01
N TRP A 340 3.78 -10.03 0.46
CA TRP A 340 3.07 -8.78 0.67
C TRP A 340 1.80 -8.70 -0.18
N GLY A 341 0.72 -8.16 0.40
CA GLY A 341 -0.50 -7.73 -0.29
C GLY A 341 -0.26 -6.54 -1.23
N ASN A 342 -1.18 -5.58 -1.30
CA ASN A 342 -0.94 -4.38 -2.10
C ASN A 342 0.19 -3.54 -1.44
N LEU A 343 1.03 -2.84 -2.21
CA LEU A 343 2.15 -2.09 -1.58
C LEU A 343 1.71 -0.70 -1.11
N SER A 344 0.58 -0.22 -1.61
CA SER A 344 -0.09 0.99 -1.13
C SER A 344 -0.18 0.97 0.38
N ASP A 345 -0.84 -0.05 0.91
CA ASP A 345 -1.39 -0.12 2.27
C ASP A 345 -0.30 -0.11 3.37
N TYR A 346 0.95 -0.37 3.02
CA TYR A 346 2.10 -0.30 3.94
C TYR A 346 2.83 1.05 3.93
N PHE A 347 2.85 1.75 2.79
CA PHE A 347 3.56 3.04 2.62
C PHE A 347 2.61 4.25 2.58
N TYR A 348 1.33 3.97 2.35
CA TYR A 348 0.18 4.86 2.31
C TYR A 348 -0.97 4.05 2.93
N PRO A 349 -1.07 4.00 4.26
CA PRO A 349 -2.18 3.32 4.93
C PRO A 349 -3.50 3.91 4.44
N ASP A 350 -4.41 3.00 4.12
CA ASP A 350 -5.79 3.23 3.70
C ASP A 350 -6.55 2.08 4.40
N ARG A 351 -7.00 2.36 5.63
CA ARG A 351 -7.37 1.31 6.58
C ARG A 351 -8.72 0.67 6.28
N ASP A 352 -9.65 1.44 5.74
CA ASP A 352 -11.01 0.99 5.38
C ASP A 352 -11.21 0.76 3.88
N ASN A 353 -10.24 1.17 3.04
CA ASN A 353 -10.14 0.93 1.60
C ASN A 353 -11.12 1.77 0.75
N ASP A 354 -11.38 3.01 1.15
CA ASP A 354 -12.17 3.97 0.37
C ASP A 354 -11.39 4.65 -0.78
N GLY A 355 -10.05 4.67 -0.68
CA GLY A 355 -9.12 5.25 -1.65
C GLY A 355 -8.46 6.58 -1.25
N TYR A 356 -8.78 7.12 -0.08
CA TYR A 356 -8.03 8.16 0.61
C TYR A 356 -6.94 7.52 1.51
N GLN A 357 -6.13 8.32 2.19
CA GLN A 357 -5.01 7.80 2.99
C GLN A 357 -5.16 8.28 4.43
N ASP A 358 -4.87 7.43 5.43
CA ASP A 358 -4.99 7.72 6.87
C ASP A 358 -4.34 9.07 7.33
N GLU A 359 -3.41 9.65 6.55
CA GLU A 359 -2.78 10.96 6.84
C GLU A 359 -3.62 12.17 6.38
N ILE A 360 -4.46 12.01 5.35
CA ILE A 360 -5.28 13.08 4.74
C ILE A 360 -6.79 12.87 4.92
N ASP A 361 -7.16 11.70 5.40
CA ASP A 361 -8.51 11.27 5.72
C ASP A 361 -8.87 11.64 7.17
N LEU A 362 -10.07 12.20 7.37
CA LEU A 362 -10.59 12.59 8.68
C LEU A 362 -11.37 11.47 9.38
N PHE A 363 -11.75 10.39 8.67
CA PHE A 363 -12.48 9.25 9.19
C PHE A 363 -11.84 7.88 8.86
N PRO A 364 -10.57 7.59 9.25
CA PRO A 364 -9.80 6.42 8.78
C PRO A 364 -10.24 5.03 9.31
N ASP A 365 -11.50 4.88 9.67
CA ASP A 365 -12.15 3.63 10.05
C ASP A 365 -13.58 3.52 9.45
N ASP A 366 -14.03 4.48 8.61
CA ASP A 366 -15.35 4.52 7.96
C ASP A 366 -15.22 4.71 6.42
N PRO A 367 -15.37 3.64 5.61
CA PRO A 367 -15.14 3.67 4.17
C PRO A 367 -16.23 4.42 3.37
N THR A 368 -17.03 5.24 4.04
CA THR A 368 -18.05 6.09 3.43
C THR A 368 -17.82 7.58 3.68
N GLU A 369 -16.81 7.96 4.46
CA GLU A 369 -16.46 9.34 4.79
C GLU A 369 -14.96 9.61 4.73
N TRP A 370 -14.56 10.81 4.32
CA TRP A 370 -13.14 11.19 4.20
C TRP A 370 -12.85 12.69 4.40
N TYR A 371 -13.87 13.54 4.25
CA TYR A 371 -13.81 14.97 4.52
C TYR A 371 -14.90 15.38 5.52
N ASP A 372 -14.58 16.40 6.31
CA ASP A 372 -15.44 17.15 7.22
C ASP A 372 -15.03 18.62 6.97
N THR A 373 -15.85 19.33 6.18
CA THR A 373 -15.48 20.63 5.61
C THR A 373 -15.64 21.78 6.61
N ASP A 374 -16.50 21.67 7.62
CA ASP A 374 -16.74 22.72 8.61
C ASP A 374 -16.27 22.41 10.05
N GLY A 375 -15.97 21.14 10.35
CA GLY A 375 -15.30 20.67 11.56
C GLY A 375 -16.22 20.24 12.69
N ASP A 376 -17.46 19.83 12.39
CA ASP A 376 -18.46 19.42 13.39
C ASP A 376 -18.32 17.94 13.84
N GLY A 377 -17.65 17.11 13.02
CA GLY A 377 -17.40 15.69 13.27
C GLY A 377 -18.35 14.71 12.57
N TYR A 378 -19.25 15.18 11.69
CA TYR A 378 -19.92 14.38 10.67
C TYR A 378 -19.19 14.52 9.32
N GLY A 379 -19.31 13.51 8.47
CA GLY A 379 -18.61 13.49 7.18
C GLY A 379 -19.45 14.09 6.05
N ASP A 380 -18.79 14.80 5.13
CA ASP A 380 -19.38 15.54 4.01
C ASP A 380 -20.36 14.72 3.13
N ASN A 381 -20.31 13.37 3.16
CA ASN A 381 -21.19 12.53 2.33
C ASN A 381 -22.53 12.16 3.01
N SER A 382 -22.57 12.08 4.34
CA SER A 382 -23.78 11.80 5.13
C SER A 382 -24.39 13.04 5.77
N ASP A 383 -23.61 14.10 5.91
CA ASP A 383 -24.05 15.40 6.38
C ASP A 383 -25.00 16.11 5.38
N ALA A 384 -26.14 16.58 5.89
CA ALA A 384 -27.12 17.36 5.14
C ALA A 384 -26.70 18.82 4.86
N PHE A 385 -25.82 19.40 5.70
CA PHE A 385 -25.33 20.77 5.59
C PHE A 385 -23.78 20.88 5.78
N PRO A 386 -22.93 20.34 4.86
CA PRO A 386 -21.44 20.29 4.98
C PRO A 386 -20.66 21.61 5.00
N LEU A 387 -21.29 22.72 5.38
CA LEU A 387 -20.77 24.07 5.47
C LEU A 387 -21.32 24.84 6.70
N ASP A 388 -22.18 24.25 7.52
CA ASP A 388 -22.72 24.81 8.76
C ASP A 388 -22.45 23.87 9.94
N PRO A 389 -21.41 24.13 10.78
CA PRO A 389 -20.96 23.23 11.84
C PRO A 389 -21.90 23.23 13.07
N THR A 390 -23.18 23.54 12.85
CA THR A 390 -24.26 23.48 13.83
C THR A 390 -25.45 22.65 13.34
N GLU A 391 -25.43 22.11 12.13
CA GLU A 391 -26.50 21.29 11.53
C GLU A 391 -25.91 20.16 10.70
N TRP A 392 -26.23 18.90 11.02
CA TRP A 392 -25.75 17.72 10.26
C TRP A 392 -26.87 16.83 9.72
N LEU A 393 -28.13 17.11 10.08
CA LEU A 393 -29.29 16.27 9.82
C LEU A 393 -30.50 17.11 9.44
N ASP A 394 -31.20 16.71 8.38
CA ASP A 394 -32.51 17.19 7.94
C ASP A 394 -33.43 15.96 7.87
N THR A 395 -34.24 15.74 8.90
CA THR A 395 -35.00 14.49 9.05
C THR A 395 -36.24 14.41 8.13
N ASP A 396 -36.79 15.54 7.65
CA ASP A 396 -37.97 15.54 6.77
C ASP A 396 -37.75 16.12 5.35
N GLY A 397 -36.59 16.72 5.10
CA GLY A 397 -36.11 17.13 3.78
C GLY A 397 -36.60 18.52 3.34
N ASP A 398 -36.90 19.42 4.28
CA ASP A 398 -37.37 20.78 3.96
C ASP A 398 -36.26 21.81 3.75
N GLY A 399 -35.02 21.47 4.11
CA GLY A 399 -33.83 22.30 3.93
C GLY A 399 -33.46 23.16 5.15
N TYR A 400 -34.07 22.92 6.31
CA TYR A 400 -33.62 23.41 7.62
C TYR A 400 -33.10 22.26 8.47
N GLY A 401 -32.09 22.51 9.31
CA GLY A 401 -31.46 21.48 10.11
C GLY A 401 -32.17 21.22 11.43
N ASP A 402 -32.19 19.95 11.86
CA ASP A 402 -32.89 19.44 13.05
C ASP A 402 -32.56 20.21 14.35
N ASN A 403 -31.44 20.94 14.46
CA ASN A 403 -31.08 21.69 15.68
C ASN A 403 -31.69 23.09 15.75
N SER A 404 -31.94 23.75 14.62
CA SER A 404 -32.56 25.07 14.52
C SER A 404 -34.04 25.03 14.14
N ASP A 405 -34.50 23.93 13.55
CA ASP A 405 -35.89 23.68 13.23
C ASP A 405 -36.78 23.51 14.49
N ALA A 406 -37.94 24.18 14.47
CA ALA A 406 -38.98 24.06 15.48
C ALA A 406 -39.83 22.78 15.35
N PHE A 407 -39.91 22.16 14.17
CA PHE A 407 -40.67 20.94 13.90
C PHE A 407 -39.91 19.89 13.03
N PRO A 408 -38.75 19.31 13.47
CA PRO A 408 -37.84 18.43 12.69
C PRO A 408 -38.39 17.14 12.03
N HIS A 409 -39.69 16.93 11.99
CA HIS A 409 -40.37 15.79 11.39
C HIS A 409 -41.58 16.24 10.51
N GLN A 410 -41.65 17.52 10.15
CA GLN A 410 -42.67 18.18 9.34
C GLN A 410 -42.05 19.37 8.59
N THR A 411 -42.46 19.59 7.34
CA THR A 411 -41.97 20.66 6.44
C THR A 411 -42.36 22.10 6.84
N GLU A 412 -42.25 22.44 8.12
CA GLU A 412 -42.62 23.69 8.76
C GLU A 412 -41.46 24.06 9.69
N TRP A 413 -40.56 24.94 9.28
CA TRP A 413 -39.30 25.16 10.02
C TRP A 413 -39.34 26.21 11.15
N SER A 414 -40.48 26.89 11.37
CA SER A 414 -40.57 28.03 12.29
C SER A 414 -41.90 28.15 13.01
N ASP A 415 -41.80 28.58 14.27
CA ASP A 415 -42.91 28.89 15.17
C ASP A 415 -42.58 30.23 15.89
N THR A 416 -42.95 31.35 15.26
CA THR A 416 -42.52 32.69 15.66
C THR A 416 -43.13 33.12 17.00
N ASP A 417 -44.32 32.64 17.37
CA ASP A 417 -45.01 33.00 18.62
C ASP A 417 -45.16 31.87 19.67
N ARG A 418 -44.87 30.63 19.28
CA ARG A 418 -44.82 29.43 20.11
C ARG A 418 -46.19 28.88 20.49
N ASP A 419 -47.18 28.97 19.60
CA ASP A 419 -48.48 28.31 19.75
C ASP A 419 -48.48 26.82 19.33
N GLY A 420 -47.45 26.38 18.58
CA GLY A 420 -47.29 25.01 18.09
C GLY A 420 -47.89 24.74 16.70
N ILE A 421 -48.27 25.79 15.97
CA ILE A 421 -48.57 25.76 14.52
C ILE A 421 -47.41 26.45 13.79
N GLY A 422 -46.95 25.87 12.69
CA GLY A 422 -45.86 26.43 11.91
C GLY A 422 -46.26 27.70 11.15
N ASP A 423 -45.32 28.64 11.02
CA ASP A 423 -45.47 29.95 10.37
C ASP A 423 -46.02 29.86 8.93
N ASN A 424 -45.85 28.73 8.23
CA ASN A 424 -46.32 28.55 6.85
C ASN A 424 -47.82 28.18 6.81
N SER A 425 -48.27 27.48 7.85
CA SER A 425 -49.67 27.06 8.05
C SER A 425 -50.49 28.05 8.87
N ASP A 426 -49.84 28.94 9.63
CA ASP A 426 -50.50 29.96 10.44
C ASP A 426 -50.92 31.20 9.61
N ALA A 427 -52.16 31.63 9.80
CA ALA A 427 -52.70 32.88 9.27
C ALA A 427 -52.22 34.15 10.01
N PHE A 428 -51.77 34.03 11.26
CA PHE A 428 -51.26 35.12 12.09
C PHE A 428 -50.01 34.71 12.91
N PRO A 429 -48.84 34.42 12.28
CA PRO A 429 -47.62 33.85 12.91
C PRO A 429 -46.95 34.66 14.05
N ALA A 430 -47.61 35.68 14.60
CA ALA A 430 -47.09 36.51 15.68
C ALA A 430 -48.16 36.80 16.77
N ASP A 431 -49.28 36.09 16.75
CA ASP A 431 -50.37 36.16 17.74
C ASP A 431 -50.76 34.74 18.22
N PRO A 432 -50.17 34.26 19.35
CA PRO A 432 -50.30 32.87 19.82
C PRO A 432 -51.69 32.54 20.40
N ALA A 433 -52.68 33.37 20.11
CA ALA A 433 -54.08 33.19 20.41
C ALA A 433 -54.94 32.96 19.14
N ALA A 434 -54.36 33.00 17.93
CA ALA A 434 -55.11 33.14 16.69
C ALA A 434 -54.51 32.43 15.46
N SER A 435 -54.43 31.10 15.43
CA SER A 435 -53.85 30.37 14.29
C SER A 435 -54.76 30.13 13.05
N ILE A 436 -55.95 30.75 12.97
CA ILE A 436 -56.92 30.57 11.87
C ILE A 436 -57.60 31.88 11.51
N ASP A 437 -57.53 32.30 10.24
CA ASP A 437 -58.37 33.38 9.70
C ASP A 437 -59.84 32.96 9.68
N LYS A 438 -60.55 33.28 10.76
CA LYS A 438 -62.02 33.33 10.82
C LYS A 438 -62.48 34.60 10.09
N GLY A 439 -62.09 34.69 8.81
CA GLY A 439 -62.23 35.89 7.98
C GLY A 439 -63.66 36.38 8.00
N GLU A 440 -63.81 37.68 8.31
CA GLU A 440 -65.06 38.31 8.77
C GLU A 440 -66.30 37.44 8.51
N GLU A 441 -66.73 36.68 9.52
CA GLU A 441 -68.15 36.34 9.62
C GLU A 441 -68.88 37.67 9.76
N ARG A 442 -69.22 38.25 8.60
CA ARG A 442 -70.39 39.10 8.46
C ARG A 442 -71.56 38.23 8.84
N HIS A 443 -71.80 38.20 10.16
CA HIS A 443 -73.13 38.30 10.70
C HIS A 443 -73.83 39.38 9.88
N LEU A 444 -74.49 38.93 8.81
CA LEU A 444 -75.66 39.56 8.27
C LEU A 444 -76.66 39.47 9.42
N ASP A 445 -76.53 40.44 10.33
CA ASP A 445 -77.52 40.76 11.33
C ASP A 445 -78.79 41.06 10.53
N ASN A 446 -79.56 39.99 10.38
CA ASN A 446 -80.80 39.98 9.63
C ASN A 446 -81.84 40.88 10.32
N TRP A 447 -81.48 41.67 11.33
CA TRP A 447 -82.21 42.84 11.80
C TRP A 447 -82.79 43.68 10.65
N ASN A 448 -82.01 44.00 9.61
CA ASN A 448 -82.54 44.76 8.47
C ASN A 448 -83.56 43.95 7.65
N LEU A 449 -83.36 42.64 7.48
CA LEU A 449 -84.29 41.75 6.78
C LEU A 449 -85.57 41.48 7.59
N ILE A 450 -85.44 41.32 8.90
CA ILE A 450 -86.51 41.13 9.90
C ILE A 450 -87.34 42.41 10.01
N VAL A 451 -86.71 43.59 10.03
CA VAL A 451 -87.41 44.89 9.94
C VAL A 451 -88.16 44.99 8.61
N LEU A 452 -87.55 44.62 7.49
CA LEU A 452 -88.22 44.64 6.19
C LEU A 452 -89.44 43.71 6.17
N ILE A 453 -89.33 42.50 6.74
CA ILE A 453 -90.41 41.52 6.85
C ILE A 453 -91.52 42.03 7.79
N ILE A 454 -91.18 42.59 8.96
CA ILE A 454 -92.15 43.18 9.90
C ILE A 454 -92.86 44.38 9.26
N PHE A 455 -92.15 45.22 8.52
CA PHE A 455 -92.70 46.38 7.82
C PHE A 455 -93.64 45.96 6.68
N LEU A 456 -93.28 44.94 5.90
CA LEU A 456 -94.14 44.34 4.88
C LEU A 456 -95.40 43.69 5.48
N LEU A 457 -95.27 43.00 6.62
CA LEU A 457 -96.42 42.43 7.35
C LEU A 457 -97.37 43.52 7.88
N LEU A 458 -96.83 44.63 8.39
CA LEU A 458 -97.62 45.79 8.82
C LEU A 458 -98.36 46.47 7.65
N ILE A 459 -97.73 46.56 6.46
CA ILE A 459 -98.38 47.05 5.24
C ILE A 459 -99.52 46.11 4.79
N LEU A 460 -99.32 44.79 4.87
CA LEU A 460 -100.37 43.81 4.54
C LEU A 460 -101.55 43.84 5.54
N LEU A 461 -101.28 44.07 6.82
CA LEU A 461 -102.32 44.20 7.85
C LEU A 461 -103.13 45.50 7.70
N THR A 462 -102.47 46.63 7.42
CA THR A 462 -103.14 47.93 7.23
C THR A 462 -103.87 48.04 5.89
N GLY A 463 -103.30 47.49 4.81
CA GLY A 463 -103.94 47.44 3.49
C GLY A 463 -105.30 46.71 3.48
N LYS A 464 -105.50 45.77 4.40
CA LYS A 464 -106.75 44.99 4.51
C LYS A 464 -107.93 45.78 5.10
N GLN A 465 -107.71 46.92 5.77
CA GLN A 465 -108.79 47.77 6.28
C GLN A 465 -109.26 48.86 5.29
N ILE A 466 -108.43 49.22 4.30
CA ILE A 466 -108.74 50.34 3.38
C ILE A 466 -109.72 49.93 2.26
N PHE A 467 -109.74 48.64 1.88
CA PHE A 467 -110.60 48.15 0.79
C PHE A 467 -112.05 47.79 1.22
N GLY A 468 -112.39 47.93 2.50
CA GLY A 468 -113.68 47.52 3.07
C GLY A 468 -114.76 48.61 3.14
N MET A 469 -114.49 49.86 2.74
CA MET A 469 -115.42 50.99 2.91
C MET A 469 -115.64 51.80 1.63
N ARG A 470 -116.93 52.06 1.33
CA ARG A 470 -117.52 52.73 0.14
C ARG A 470 -117.49 51.85 -1.13
N LYS A 471 -118.58 51.70 -1.89
CA LYS A 471 -119.88 52.40 -1.98
C LYS A 471 -120.93 51.36 -2.44
N ARG A 472 -122.23 51.47 -2.13
CA ARG A 472 -123.14 52.54 -2.56
C ARG A 472 -124.35 52.67 -1.63
N SER A 473 -124.77 53.91 -1.38
CA SER A 473 -126.18 54.21 -1.11
C SER A 473 -126.94 54.39 -2.43
N LYS A 474 -128.23 54.04 -2.42
CA LYS A 474 -129.36 54.89 -2.83
C LYS A 474 -130.67 54.09 -2.83
N ASN A 475 -131.65 54.58 -2.07
CA ASN A 475 -133.08 54.35 -2.25
C ASN A 475 -133.75 55.71 -2.05
N ALA A 476 -134.73 56.04 -2.89
CA ALA A 476 -135.42 57.33 -3.00
C ALA A 476 -134.51 58.54 -3.32
#